data_AF-A0A372EFS1-F1
#
_entry.id   AF-A0A372EFS1-F1
#
_cell.length_a   1.000
_cell.length_b   1.000
_cell.length_c   1.000
_cell.angle_alpha   90.00
_cell.angle_beta   90.00
_cell.angle_gamma   90.00
#
_symmetry.space_group_name_H-M   'P 1'
#
loop_
_entity.id
_entity.type
_entity.pdbx_description
1 polymer ?
#
loop_
_entity_poly.entity_id
_entity_poly.type
_entity_poly.pdbx_seq_one_letter_code
_entity_poly.pdbx_strand_id
1 'polypeptide(L)'
;MPTLRIKADKDRRSAQLVRYRYCKTAKRSVTTYVGTVSANADPDYLHEEVQLKAGEQLGCADYELIRAWLALHGTSQGPKRRLALREQLADELRAQERTQDRAQSLWTCATDALSALAQAIESVPSEVGESTGELKVQYKAVRIAFEAVQAAGQKQGFVKQRRLERQGETPRESSSASSTKTS
;
A
#
# COMPACT_ATOMS: atom_id res chain seq x y z
N MET A 1 -18.01 10.62 -36.04
CA MET A 1 -18.26 9.67 -34.93
C MET A 1 -19.68 9.88 -34.41
N PRO A 2 -20.49 8.84 -34.21
CA PRO A 2 -21.85 9.00 -33.67
C PRO A 2 -21.80 9.51 -32.23
N THR A 3 -22.55 10.58 -31.94
CA THR A 3 -22.54 11.28 -30.65
C THR A 3 -23.12 10.40 -29.53
N LEU A 4 -22.44 10.35 -28.38
CA LEU A 4 -22.94 9.71 -27.16
C LEU A 4 -24.16 10.44 -26.62
N ARG A 5 -25.11 9.67 -26.10
CA ARG A 5 -26.32 10.15 -25.44
C ARG A 5 -26.48 9.41 -24.13
N ILE A 6 -26.89 10.16 -23.10
CA ILE A 6 -27.00 9.66 -21.73
C ILE A 6 -28.49 9.57 -21.40
N LYS A 7 -28.96 8.36 -21.10
CA LYS A 7 -30.35 8.08 -20.71
C LYS A 7 -30.36 7.70 -19.24
N ALA A 8 -30.79 8.63 -18.38
CA ALA A 8 -30.95 8.36 -16.96
C ALA A 8 -32.00 7.28 -16.72
N ASP A 9 -31.76 6.41 -15.75
CA ASP A 9 -32.74 5.43 -15.30
C ASP A 9 -33.85 6.10 -14.47
N LYS A 10 -34.98 5.42 -14.26
CA LYS A 10 -36.17 5.96 -13.57
C LYS A 10 -35.84 6.51 -12.18
N ASP A 11 -34.94 5.85 -11.46
CA ASP A 11 -34.50 6.23 -10.12
C ASP A 11 -33.30 7.19 -10.11
N ARG A 12 -32.79 7.58 -11.29
CA ARG A 12 -31.61 8.45 -11.49
C ARG A 12 -30.33 8.01 -10.76
N ARG A 13 -30.27 6.78 -10.25
CA ARG A 13 -29.06 6.21 -9.61
C ARG A 13 -27.98 5.83 -10.60
N SER A 14 -28.37 5.61 -11.85
CA SER A 14 -27.49 5.24 -12.95
C SER A 14 -28.03 5.84 -14.25
N ALA A 15 -27.18 5.86 -15.27
CA ALA A 15 -27.55 6.20 -16.62
C ALA A 15 -26.95 5.23 -17.63
N GLN A 16 -27.73 4.92 -18.66
CA GLN A 16 -27.28 4.18 -19.82
C GLN A 16 -26.62 5.12 -20.82
N LEU A 17 -25.46 4.72 -21.31
CA LEU A 17 -24.72 5.37 -22.37
C LEU A 17 -25.10 4.71 -23.69
N VAL A 18 -25.62 5.48 -24.63
CA VAL A 18 -26.09 4.97 -25.93
C VAL A 18 -25.58 5.82 -27.08
N ARG A 19 -25.40 5.21 -28.25
CA ARG A 19 -25.07 5.88 -29.51
C ARG A 19 -26.16 5.61 -30.54
N TYR A 20 -26.58 6.64 -31.25
CA TYR A 20 -27.49 6.50 -32.38
C TYR A 20 -26.69 6.35 -33.66
N ARG A 21 -26.95 5.29 -34.43
CA ARG A 21 -26.35 5.07 -35.75
C ARG A 21 -27.44 4.76 -36.77
N TYR A 22 -27.33 5.32 -37.97
CA TYR A 22 -28.21 4.96 -39.06
C TYR A 22 -27.82 3.58 -39.59
N CYS A 23 -28.77 2.62 -39.59
CA CYS A 23 -28.58 1.31 -40.17
C CYS A 23 -29.15 1.30 -41.59
N LYS A 24 -28.28 1.24 -42.60
CA LYS A 24 -28.69 1.23 -44.02
C LYS A 24 -29.59 0.04 -44.35
N THR A 25 -29.29 -1.14 -43.81
CA THR A 25 -30.07 -2.38 -44.03
C THR A 25 -31.48 -2.27 -43.48
N ALA A 26 -31.63 -1.72 -42.27
CA ALA A 26 -32.94 -1.52 -41.64
C ALA A 26 -33.63 -0.22 -42.07
N LYS A 27 -32.97 0.60 -42.92
CA LYS A 27 -33.39 1.95 -43.36
C LYS A 27 -33.86 2.87 -42.21
N ARG A 28 -33.32 2.69 -41.01
CA ARG A 28 -33.72 3.43 -39.81
C ARG A 28 -32.55 3.67 -38.85
N SER A 29 -32.70 4.65 -37.97
CA SER A 29 -31.79 4.88 -36.86
C SER A 29 -31.93 3.79 -35.82
N VAL A 30 -30.80 3.26 -35.35
CA VAL A 30 -30.71 2.21 -34.34
C VAL A 30 -29.91 2.75 -33.15
N THR A 31 -30.45 2.52 -31.96
CA THR A 31 -29.77 2.81 -30.70
C THR A 31 -28.86 1.64 -30.34
N THR A 32 -27.59 1.93 -30.11
CA THR A 32 -26.59 0.94 -29.68
C THR A 32 -26.19 1.26 -28.25
N TYR A 33 -26.27 0.26 -27.38
CA TYR A 33 -25.82 0.38 -25.99
C TYR A 33 -24.29 0.35 -25.93
N VAL A 34 -23.72 1.35 -25.27
CA VAL A 34 -22.27 1.53 -25.09
C VAL A 34 -21.83 1.09 -23.70
N GLY A 35 -22.61 1.42 -22.67
CA GLY A 35 -22.22 1.15 -21.29
C GLY A 35 -23.14 1.83 -20.27
N THR A 36 -22.72 1.85 -19.02
CA THR A 36 -23.44 2.47 -17.91
C THR A 36 -22.52 3.30 -17.03
N VAL A 37 -23.06 4.36 -16.44
CA VAL A 37 -22.40 5.18 -15.43
C VAL A 37 -23.31 5.32 -14.21
N SER A 38 -22.75 5.23 -13.01
CA SER A 38 -23.49 5.50 -11.76
C SER A 38 -23.55 7.00 -11.48
N ALA A 39 -24.66 7.48 -10.91
CA ALA A 39 -24.75 8.86 -10.40
C ALA A 39 -23.83 9.11 -9.20
N ASN A 40 -23.33 8.06 -8.56
CA ASN A 40 -22.35 8.18 -7.48
C ASN A 40 -20.91 8.26 -7.99
N ALA A 41 -20.71 8.19 -9.31
CA ALA A 41 -19.39 8.13 -9.89
C ALA A 41 -18.62 9.44 -9.70
N ASP A 42 -17.34 9.31 -9.40
CA ASP A 42 -16.44 10.44 -9.30
C ASP A 42 -16.07 10.96 -10.71
N PRO A 43 -16.34 12.24 -11.05
CA PRO A 43 -15.96 12.85 -12.32
C PRO A 43 -14.46 12.77 -12.66
N ASP A 44 -13.59 12.67 -11.64
CA ASP A 44 -12.13 12.60 -11.80
C ASP A 44 -11.66 11.17 -12.12
N TYR A 45 -12.40 10.14 -11.67
CA TYR A 45 -12.06 8.72 -11.82
C TYR A 45 -13.01 7.95 -12.75
N LEU A 46 -13.62 8.64 -13.71
CA LEU A 46 -14.64 8.05 -14.59
C LEU A 46 -14.19 6.84 -15.40
N HIS A 47 -12.89 6.69 -15.66
CA HIS A 47 -12.37 5.56 -16.41
C HIS A 47 -12.54 4.23 -15.66
N GLU A 48 -12.55 4.26 -14.33
CA GLU A 48 -12.77 3.07 -13.48
C GLU A 48 -14.26 2.85 -13.19
N GLU A 49 -15.04 3.94 -13.15
CA GLU A 49 -16.45 3.89 -12.73
C GLU A 49 -17.45 3.72 -13.87
N VAL A 50 -17.02 3.90 -15.12
CA VAL A 50 -17.85 3.67 -16.30
C VAL A 50 -17.71 2.21 -16.75
N GLN A 51 -18.83 1.48 -16.74
CA GLN A 51 -18.88 0.10 -17.21
C GLN A 51 -19.18 0.07 -18.70
N LEU A 52 -18.17 -0.19 -19.52
CA LEU A 52 -18.30 -0.28 -20.97
C LEU A 52 -18.64 -1.70 -21.43
N LYS A 53 -19.43 -1.77 -22.50
CA LYS A 53 -19.61 -3.01 -23.26
C LYS A 53 -18.31 -3.37 -23.97
N ALA A 54 -17.99 -4.66 -24.04
CA ALA A 54 -16.79 -5.15 -24.72
C ALA A 54 -16.66 -4.60 -26.15
N GLY A 55 -15.48 -4.07 -26.47
CA GLY A 55 -15.14 -3.50 -27.77
C GLY A 55 -15.59 -2.05 -27.99
N GLU A 56 -16.33 -1.45 -27.06
CA GLU A 56 -16.65 -0.03 -27.10
C GLU A 56 -15.55 0.81 -26.44
N GLN A 57 -15.39 2.04 -26.95
CA GLN A 57 -14.43 3.02 -26.44
C GLN A 57 -15.10 4.39 -26.33
N LEU A 58 -14.71 5.15 -25.32
CA LEU A 58 -15.12 6.54 -25.12
C LEU A 58 -14.00 7.48 -25.52
N GLY A 59 -14.34 8.53 -26.26
CA GLY A 59 -13.41 9.63 -26.55
C GLY A 59 -13.44 10.73 -25.49
N CYS A 60 -12.56 11.72 -25.60
CA CYS A 60 -12.52 12.85 -24.66
C CYS A 60 -13.87 13.59 -24.56
N ALA A 61 -14.51 13.89 -25.70
CA ALA A 61 -15.81 14.55 -25.74
C ALA A 61 -16.94 13.72 -25.07
N ASP A 62 -16.83 12.39 -25.11
CA ASP A 62 -17.77 11.50 -24.44
C ASP A 62 -17.62 11.60 -22.91
N TYR A 63 -16.39 11.63 -22.41
CA TYR A 63 -16.11 11.85 -21.00
C TYR A 63 -16.56 13.22 -20.51
N GLU A 64 -16.38 14.27 -21.30
CA GLU A 64 -16.90 15.62 -20.98
C GLU A 64 -18.42 15.63 -20.84
N LEU A 65 -19.13 14.92 -21.73
CA LEU A 65 -20.59 14.74 -21.64
C LEU A 65 -21.00 14.02 -20.35
N ILE A 66 -20.26 12.96 -19.97
CA ILE A 66 -20.53 12.22 -18.74
C ILE A 66 -20.26 13.10 -17.51
N ARG A 67 -19.17 13.87 -17.50
CA ARG A 67 -18.86 14.84 -16.42
C ARG A 67 -19.95 15.89 -16.28
N ALA A 68 -20.42 16.46 -17.40
CA ALA A 68 -21.50 17.44 -17.38
C ALA A 68 -22.81 16.84 -16.84
N TRP A 69 -23.11 15.57 -17.19
CA TRP A 69 -24.27 14.89 -16.64
C TRP A 69 -24.14 14.64 -15.13
N LEU A 70 -22.98 14.19 -14.66
CA LEU A 70 -22.68 13.98 -13.24
C LEU A 70 -22.68 15.30 -12.43
N ALA A 71 -22.28 16.42 -13.02
CA ALA A 71 -22.40 17.72 -12.37
C ALA A 71 -23.85 18.10 -12.08
N LEU A 72 -24.79 17.68 -12.94
CA LEU A 72 -26.21 18.00 -12.81
C LEU A 72 -27.01 16.96 -12.02
N HIS A 73 -26.62 15.68 -12.09
CA HIS A 73 -27.41 14.55 -11.58
C HIS A 73 -26.65 13.70 -10.57
N GLY A 74 -25.35 13.95 -10.40
CA GLY A 74 -24.50 13.20 -9.50
C GLY A 74 -24.87 13.43 -8.04
N THR A 75 -24.58 12.44 -7.21
CA THR A 75 -24.79 12.55 -5.78
C THR A 75 -23.52 13.01 -5.05
N SER A 76 -23.68 13.50 -3.83
CA SER A 76 -22.54 13.91 -2.98
C SER A 76 -21.68 12.73 -2.48
N GLN A 77 -21.98 11.49 -2.87
CA GLN A 77 -21.26 10.30 -2.43
C GLN A 77 -19.90 10.15 -3.11
N GLY A 78 -19.76 10.54 -4.38
CA GLY A 78 -18.47 10.49 -5.10
C GLY A 78 -17.37 11.28 -4.36
N PRO A 79 -17.59 12.57 -4.06
CA PRO A 79 -16.63 13.37 -3.28
C PRO A 79 -16.30 12.79 -1.90
N LYS A 80 -17.27 12.19 -1.21
CA LYS A 80 -17.06 11.58 0.11
C LYS A 80 -16.19 10.33 0.02
N ARG A 81 -16.40 9.47 -0.99
CA ARG A 81 -15.55 8.29 -1.22
C ARG A 81 -14.12 8.70 -1.56
N ARG A 82 -13.94 9.75 -2.37
CA ARG A 82 -12.61 10.29 -2.68
C ARG A 82 -11.89 10.82 -1.44
N LEU A 83 -12.59 11.50 -0.53
CA LEU A 83 -12.01 11.93 0.74
C LEU A 83 -11.59 10.73 1.60
N ALA A 84 -12.47 9.74 1.74
CA ALA A 84 -12.16 8.52 2.50
C ALA A 84 -10.94 7.76 1.92
N LEU A 85 -10.85 7.64 0.59
CA LEU A 85 -9.71 7.01 -0.08
C LEU A 85 -8.41 7.79 0.15
N ARG A 86 -8.46 9.13 0.11
CA ARG A 86 -7.29 9.98 0.40
C ARG A 86 -6.83 9.82 1.85
N GLU A 87 -7.76 9.73 2.79
CA GLU A 87 -7.44 9.50 4.21
C GLU A 87 -6.80 8.12 4.39
N GLN A 88 -7.36 7.08 3.77
CA GLN A 88 -6.78 5.73 3.78
C GLN A 88 -5.36 5.71 3.23
N LEU A 89 -5.13 6.30 2.05
CA LEU A 89 -3.80 6.38 1.45
C LEU A 89 -2.82 7.18 2.32
N ALA A 90 -3.27 8.27 2.95
CA ALA A 90 -2.44 9.04 3.85
C ALA A 90 -2.05 8.24 5.11
N ASP A 91 -2.97 7.42 5.63
CA ASP A 91 -2.70 6.55 6.76
C ASP A 91 -1.74 5.41 6.38
N GLU A 92 -1.89 4.83 5.19
CA GLU A 92 -0.95 3.83 4.66
C GLU A 92 0.46 4.40 4.48
N LEU A 93 0.58 5.60 3.90
CA LEU A 93 1.87 6.29 3.75
C LEU A 93 2.51 6.58 5.10
N ARG A 94 1.73 7.10 6.07
CA ARG A 94 2.24 7.33 7.44
C ARG A 94 2.64 6.04 8.14
N ALA A 95 1.95 4.93 7.88
CA ALA A 95 2.33 3.63 8.41
C ALA A 95 3.66 3.16 7.80
N GLN A 96 3.84 3.33 6.49
CA GLN A 96 5.08 3.00 5.78
C GLN A 96 6.27 3.82 6.29
N GLU A 97 6.10 5.14 6.45
CA GLU A 97 7.11 6.05 7.02
C GLU A 97 7.53 5.59 8.42
N ARG A 98 6.58 5.25 9.31
CA ARG A 98 6.89 4.74 10.66
C ARG A 98 7.67 3.42 10.63
N THR A 99 7.36 2.52 9.70
CA THR A 99 8.15 1.29 9.54
C THR A 99 9.55 1.57 9.01
N GLN A 100 9.71 2.57 8.14
CA GLN A 100 11.00 2.95 7.57
C GLN A 100 11.89 3.65 8.61
N ASP A 101 11.34 4.59 9.39
CA ASP A 101 12.04 5.25 10.51
C ASP A 101 12.48 4.23 11.57
N ARG A 102 11.61 3.25 11.86
CA ARG A 102 11.94 2.15 12.77
C ARG A 102 13.07 1.29 12.20
N ALA A 103 13.04 0.96 10.91
CA ALA A 103 14.10 0.18 10.27
C ALA A 103 15.45 0.92 10.27
N GLN A 104 15.45 2.23 10.01
CA GLN A 104 16.66 3.06 10.08
C GLN A 104 17.21 3.14 11.50
N SER A 105 16.38 3.41 12.51
CA SER A 105 16.80 3.46 13.91
C SER A 105 17.41 2.13 14.39
N LEU A 106 16.87 1.00 13.93
CA LEU A 106 17.39 -0.33 14.24
C LEU A 106 18.77 -0.58 13.60
N TRP A 107 18.96 -0.11 12.37
CA TRP A 107 20.24 -0.20 11.66
C TRP A 107 21.33 0.61 12.35
N THR A 108 21.03 1.87 12.75
CA THR A 108 21.98 2.73 13.46
C THR A 108 22.41 2.12 14.79
N CYS A 109 21.45 1.58 15.57
CA CYS A 109 21.76 0.89 16.83
C CYS A 109 22.68 -0.33 16.61
N ALA A 110 22.49 -1.07 15.52
CA ALA A 110 23.30 -2.24 15.21
C ALA A 110 24.72 -1.86 14.77
N THR A 111 24.87 -0.81 13.95
CA THR A 111 26.18 -0.29 13.54
C THR A 111 26.97 0.27 14.71
N ASP A 112 26.32 0.97 15.64
CA ASP A 112 26.98 1.52 16.83
C ASP A 112 27.48 0.39 17.75
N ALA A 113 26.65 -0.64 17.95
CA ALA A 113 27.01 -1.81 18.76
C ALA A 113 28.17 -2.62 18.15
N LEU A 114 28.19 -2.78 16.82
CA LEU A 114 29.29 -3.43 16.10
C LEU A 114 30.59 -2.61 16.15
N SER A 115 30.48 -1.28 16.05
CA SER A 115 31.63 -0.38 16.14
C SER A 115 32.26 -0.39 17.53
N ALA A 116 31.43 -0.38 18.58
CA ALA A 116 31.89 -0.51 19.96
C ALA A 116 32.57 -1.86 20.21
N LEU A 117 32.08 -2.95 19.60
CA LEU A 117 32.71 -4.26 19.68
C LEU A 117 34.06 -4.29 18.96
N ALA A 118 34.16 -3.70 17.77
CA ALA A 118 35.40 -3.62 17.00
C ALA A 118 36.49 -2.84 17.78
N GLN A 119 36.14 -1.69 18.36
CA GLN A 119 37.05 -0.90 19.19
C GLN A 119 37.49 -1.66 20.45
N ALA A 120 36.57 -2.39 21.09
CA ALA A 120 36.91 -3.23 22.24
C ALA A 120 37.90 -4.35 21.86
N ILE A 121 37.77 -4.94 20.66
CA ILE A 121 38.69 -5.96 20.15
C ILE A 121 40.07 -5.35 19.82
N GLU A 122 40.12 -4.19 19.17
CA GLU A 122 41.39 -3.51 18.84
C GLU A 122 42.14 -3.02 20.08
N SER A 123 41.42 -2.73 21.17
CA SER A 123 42.03 -2.37 22.45
C SER A 123 42.68 -3.55 23.20
N VAL A 124 42.55 -4.77 22.67
CA VAL A 124 43.25 -5.96 23.20
C VAL A 124 44.67 -5.98 22.63
N PRO A 125 45.72 -5.82 23.45
CA PRO A 125 47.10 -5.86 22.97
C PRO A 125 47.41 -7.23 22.33
N SER A 126 48.02 -7.22 21.14
CA SER A 126 48.40 -8.44 20.41
C SER A 126 49.58 -9.18 21.03
N GLU A 127 50.31 -8.53 21.93
CA GLU A 127 51.48 -9.11 22.61
C GLU A 127 51.11 -9.50 24.04
N VAL A 128 51.13 -10.81 24.30
CA VAL A 128 50.89 -11.39 25.62
C VAL A 128 52.12 -11.14 26.50
N GLY A 129 52.19 -9.96 27.11
CA GLY A 129 53.04 -9.72 28.28
C GLY A 129 52.41 -10.36 29.52
N GLU A 130 53.22 -11.02 30.35
CA GLU A 130 52.89 -12.02 31.39
C GLU A 130 51.97 -11.58 32.57
N SER A 131 51.11 -10.58 32.39
CA SER A 131 50.17 -10.07 33.38
C SER A 131 48.79 -10.71 33.21
N THR A 132 48.59 -11.89 33.83
CA THR A 132 47.30 -12.61 33.85
C THR A 132 46.13 -11.80 34.46
N GLY A 133 46.41 -10.70 35.17
CA GLY A 133 45.42 -9.79 35.74
C GLY A 133 44.78 -8.85 34.71
N GLU A 134 45.58 -8.27 33.82
CA GLU A 134 45.11 -7.33 32.79
C GLU A 134 44.31 -8.05 31.69
N LEU A 135 44.73 -9.27 31.34
CA LEU A 135 43.98 -10.18 30.46
C LEU A 135 42.57 -10.50 30.99
N LYS A 136 42.40 -10.68 32.31
CA LYS A 136 41.08 -10.92 32.91
C LYS A 136 40.17 -9.70 32.84
N VAL A 137 40.72 -8.50 33.02
CA VAL A 137 39.96 -7.24 32.92
C VAL A 137 39.52 -6.99 31.47
N GLN A 138 40.41 -7.22 30.51
CA GLN A 138 40.13 -7.06 29.09
C GLN A 138 39.15 -8.12 28.56
N TYR A 139 39.31 -9.39 28.95
CA TYR A 139 38.34 -10.44 28.60
C TYR A 139 36.94 -10.14 29.17
N LYS A 140 36.88 -9.55 30.38
CA LYS A 140 35.61 -9.11 30.96
C LYS A 140 34.99 -7.95 30.18
N ALA A 141 35.79 -7.00 29.69
CA ALA A 141 35.32 -5.91 28.84
C ALA A 141 34.78 -6.42 27.49
N VAL A 142 35.50 -7.33 26.82
CA VAL A 142 35.04 -7.98 25.58
C VAL A 142 33.76 -8.78 25.82
N ARG A 143 33.66 -9.50 26.95
CA ARG A 143 32.46 -10.27 27.30
C ARG A 143 31.25 -9.35 27.56
N ILE A 144 31.44 -8.22 28.26
CA ILE A 144 30.39 -7.23 28.49
C ILE A 144 29.94 -6.61 27.17
N ALA A 145 30.87 -6.25 26.28
CA ALA A 145 30.55 -5.72 24.96
C ALA A 145 29.78 -6.75 24.12
N PHE A 146 30.18 -8.03 24.18
CA PHE A 146 29.49 -9.11 23.49
C PHE A 146 28.08 -9.38 24.07
N GLU A 147 27.92 -9.34 25.39
CA GLU A 147 26.61 -9.45 26.06
C GLU A 147 25.70 -8.26 25.68
N ALA A 148 26.25 -7.05 25.53
CA ALA A 148 25.50 -5.88 25.05
C ALA A 148 25.04 -6.04 23.60
N VAL A 149 25.89 -6.57 22.72
CA VAL A 149 25.54 -6.91 21.32
C VAL A 149 24.47 -8.01 21.27
N GLN A 150 24.56 -9.03 22.12
CA GLN A 150 23.52 -10.07 22.21
C GLN A 150 22.20 -9.52 22.73
N ALA A 151 22.22 -8.66 23.75
CA ALA A 151 21.01 -8.04 24.29
C ALA A 151 20.36 -7.11 23.27
N ALA A 152 21.16 -6.36 22.49
CA ALA A 152 20.67 -5.59 21.36
C ALA A 152 20.03 -6.51 20.29
N GLY A 153 20.69 -7.59 19.89
CA GLY A 153 20.16 -8.56 18.93
C GLY A 153 18.87 -9.27 19.40
N GLN A 154 18.72 -9.51 20.71
CA GLN A 154 17.49 -10.07 21.29
C GLN A 154 16.34 -9.06 21.29
N LYS A 155 16.60 -7.79 21.65
CA LYS A 155 15.61 -6.69 21.58
C LYS A 155 15.12 -6.45 20.15
N GLN A 156 15.96 -6.71 19.15
CA GLN A 156 15.65 -6.55 17.73
C GLN A 156 14.95 -7.77 17.10
N GLY A 157 14.73 -8.87 17.84
CA GLY A 157 14.00 -10.04 17.33
C GLY A 157 14.78 -10.94 16.36
N PHE A 158 16.05 -10.63 16.05
CA PHE A 158 16.91 -11.44 15.20
C PHE A 158 17.10 -12.87 15.72
N VAL A 159 17.08 -13.06 17.05
CA VAL A 159 17.16 -14.38 17.68
C VAL A 159 15.90 -15.22 17.42
N LYS A 160 14.72 -14.58 17.32
CA LYS A 160 13.49 -15.28 16.92
C LYS A 160 13.48 -15.62 15.43
N GLN A 161 13.90 -14.70 14.56
CA GLN A 161 14.01 -14.95 13.11
C GLN A 161 15.00 -16.09 12.78
N ARG A 162 16.22 -16.07 13.33
CA ARG A 162 17.19 -17.17 13.12
C ARG A 162 16.75 -18.50 13.70
N ARG A 163 15.96 -18.50 14.78
CA ARG A 163 15.39 -19.74 15.36
C ARG A 163 14.32 -20.33 14.45
N LEU A 164 13.46 -19.49 13.87
CA LEU A 164 12.43 -19.89 12.90
C LEU A 164 13.07 -20.43 11.60
N GLU A 165 14.09 -19.77 11.07
CA GLU A 165 14.84 -20.21 9.87
C GLU A 165 15.56 -21.55 10.09
N ARG A 166 16.18 -21.78 11.27
CA ARG A 166 16.81 -23.06 11.61
C ARG A 166 15.81 -24.21 11.84
N GLN A 167 14.56 -23.89 12.14
CA GLN A 167 13.48 -24.86 12.34
C GLN A 167 12.64 -25.09 11.08
N GLY A 168 12.97 -24.43 9.95
CA GLY A 168 12.25 -24.59 8.68
C GLY A 168 10.84 -23.98 8.69
N GLU A 169 10.48 -23.20 9.70
CA GLU A 169 9.20 -22.51 9.78
C GLU A 169 9.37 -21.09 9.23
N THR A 170 9.03 -20.89 7.96
CA THR A 170 8.83 -19.54 7.42
C THR A 170 7.73 -18.84 8.21
N PRO A 171 7.89 -17.56 8.60
CA PRO A 171 6.82 -16.83 9.28
C PRO A 171 5.61 -16.77 8.35
N ARG A 172 4.50 -17.41 8.76
CA ARG A 172 3.20 -17.20 8.13
C ARG A 172 2.89 -15.71 8.21
N GLU A 173 2.83 -15.06 7.06
CA GLU A 173 2.22 -13.75 6.91
C GLU A 173 0.90 -13.77 7.64
N SER A 174 0.80 -12.97 8.69
CA SER A 174 -0.38 -12.85 9.52
C SER A 174 -1.50 -12.24 8.67
N SER A 175 -2.29 -13.11 8.06
CA SER A 175 -3.59 -12.79 7.49
C SER A 175 -4.46 -12.23 8.62
N SER A 176 -4.71 -10.92 8.59
CA SER A 176 -5.69 -10.26 9.43
C SER A 176 -7.09 -10.67 9.02
N ALA A 177 -7.56 -11.81 9.52
CA ALA A 177 -8.97 -12.18 9.49
C ALA A 177 -9.68 -11.46 10.65
N SER A 178 -10.42 -10.42 10.29
CA SER A 178 -11.38 -9.69 11.11
C SER A 178 -12.50 -10.64 11.56
N SER A 179 -12.61 -10.87 12.88
CA SER A 179 -13.74 -11.55 13.50
C SER A 179 -14.80 -10.51 13.89
N THR A 180 -15.85 -10.37 13.07
CA THR A 180 -17.10 -9.72 13.45
C THR A 180 -17.84 -10.61 14.44
N LYS A 181 -18.11 -10.06 15.63
CA LYS A 181 -18.87 -10.71 16.71
C LYS A 181 -20.32 -10.24 16.63
N THR A 182 -21.22 -11.17 16.32
CA THR A 182 -22.67 -10.99 16.37
C THR A 182 -23.14 -11.07 17.82
N SER A 183 -23.94 -10.09 18.26
CA SER A 183 -24.91 -10.21 19.35
C SER A 183 -26.02 -9.22 19.09
#